data_AF-A0A1A1WAL0-F1
#
_entry.id   AF-A0A1A1WAL0-F1
#
_cell.length_a   1.000
_cell.length_b   1.000
_cell.length_c   1.000
_cell.angle_alpha   90.00
_cell.angle_beta   90.00
_cell.angle_gamma   90.00
#
_symmetry.space_group_name_H-M   'P 1'
#
loop_
_entity.id
_entity.type
_entity.pdbx_description
1 polymer ?
#
loop_
_entity_poly.entity_id
_entity_poly.type
_entity_poly.pdbx_seq_one_letter_code
_entity_poly.pdbx_strand_id
1 'polypeptide(L)'
;MHDLKENGKPITPEVIDDLQITADSLLSATAKKKALLQGLMALTITCGARDFFNGEELNPATYVKSKIQSHHLYPKARLEDATKAGLDPEGYSPDLILNRAMIGADTNKRIGAAKPSKYVADMEATGSGVTAILESHLIDKGALECDSYEFFLKSRLVKVIQAIESQTGKTVEALTIKEGGSADDQPAIA
;
A
#
# COMPACT_ATOMS: atom_id res chain seq x y z
N MET A 1 -22.45 2.76 -16.22
CA MET A 1 -22.44 1.32 -15.89
C MET A 1 -23.86 0.92 -15.53
N HIS A 2 -24.44 -0.06 -16.22
CA HIS A 2 -25.72 -0.63 -15.82
C HIS A 2 -25.44 -1.67 -14.75
N ASP A 3 -25.94 -1.47 -13.53
CA ASP A 3 -25.86 -2.47 -12.49
C ASP A 3 -26.63 -3.71 -12.95
N LEU A 4 -25.92 -4.82 -13.13
CA LEU A 4 -26.53 -6.10 -13.41
C LEU A 4 -27.36 -6.49 -12.19
N LYS A 5 -28.66 -6.72 -12.42
CA LYS A 5 -29.61 -7.11 -11.39
C LYS A 5 -30.22 -8.46 -11.73
N GLU A 6 -30.24 -9.37 -10.77
CA GLU A 6 -31.02 -10.61 -10.82
C GLU A 6 -32.07 -10.53 -9.71
N ASN A 7 -33.36 -10.65 -10.08
CA ASN A 7 -34.49 -10.50 -9.15
C ASN A 7 -34.49 -9.21 -8.31
N GLY A 8 -33.94 -8.11 -8.86
CA GLY A 8 -33.87 -6.81 -8.18
C GLY A 8 -32.72 -6.65 -7.18
N LYS A 9 -31.91 -7.70 -6.97
CA LYS A 9 -30.65 -7.60 -6.22
C LYS A 9 -29.47 -7.35 -7.16
N PRO A 10 -28.48 -6.53 -6.77
CA PRO A 10 -27.22 -6.43 -7.49
C PRO A 10 -26.59 -7.83 -7.61
N ILE A 11 -26.15 -8.21 -8.81
CA ILE A 11 -25.39 -9.45 -9.00
C ILE A 11 -23.97 -9.18 -8.50
N THR A 12 -23.61 -9.78 -7.36
CA THR A 12 -22.23 -9.85 -6.92
C THR A 12 -21.54 -11.01 -7.65
N PRO A 13 -20.34 -10.81 -8.23
CA PRO A 13 -19.56 -11.93 -8.77
C PRO A 13 -19.27 -12.93 -7.64
N GLU A 14 -19.27 -14.24 -7.92
CA GLU A 14 -18.99 -15.30 -6.92
C GLU A 14 -17.65 -15.10 -6.20
N VAL A 15 -16.63 -14.57 -6.89
CA VAL A 15 -15.33 -14.19 -6.32
C VAL A 15 -15.45 -13.16 -5.19
N ILE A 16 -16.47 -12.29 -5.28
CA ILE A 16 -17.22 -11.68 -4.19
C ILE A 16 -17.11 -12.42 -2.87
N ASP A 17 -17.94 -13.46 -2.80
CA ASP A 17 -18.34 -14.24 -1.64
C ASP A 17 -17.22 -15.15 -1.13
N ASP A 18 -16.30 -15.53 -2.00
CA ASP A 18 -15.11 -16.31 -1.65
C ASP A 18 -13.87 -15.46 -1.29
N LEU A 19 -13.97 -14.13 -1.35
CA LEU A 19 -12.85 -13.25 -1.02
C LEU A 19 -12.40 -13.43 0.44
N GLN A 20 -11.29 -14.13 0.62
CA GLN A 20 -10.59 -14.31 1.90
C GLN A 20 -9.34 -13.43 1.94
N ILE A 21 -9.49 -12.20 2.45
CA ILE A 21 -8.39 -11.28 2.69
C ILE A 21 -8.31 -11.01 4.20
N THR A 22 -7.10 -11.03 4.74
CA THR A 22 -6.81 -10.73 6.14
C THR A 22 -5.79 -9.60 6.22
N ALA A 23 -5.78 -8.86 7.32
CA ALA A 23 -4.80 -7.81 7.55
C ALA A 23 -3.36 -8.36 7.50
N ASP A 24 -3.13 -9.56 8.04
CA ASP A 24 -1.83 -10.23 8.04
C ASP A 24 -1.37 -10.56 6.61
N SER A 25 -2.28 -11.02 5.74
CA SER A 25 -1.94 -11.35 4.36
C SER A 25 -1.61 -10.10 3.54
N LEU A 26 -2.26 -8.97 3.80
CA LEU A 26 -1.93 -7.67 3.19
C LEU A 26 -0.60 -7.12 3.69
N LEU A 27 -0.34 -7.18 5.01
CA LEU A 27 0.85 -6.63 5.64
C LEU A 27 2.13 -7.38 5.26
N SER A 28 2.03 -8.68 4.95
CA SER A 28 3.16 -9.53 4.57
C SER A 28 3.30 -9.79 3.07
N ALA A 29 2.30 -9.44 2.26
CA ALA A 29 2.33 -9.71 0.83
C ALA A 29 3.44 -8.93 0.12
N THR A 30 4.24 -9.64 -0.68
CA THR A 30 5.23 -9.05 -1.58
C THR A 30 4.72 -9.03 -3.02
N ALA A 31 5.45 -8.37 -3.92
CA ALA A 31 5.14 -8.35 -5.36
C ALA A 31 5.03 -9.75 -6.01
N LYS A 32 5.49 -10.82 -5.36
CA LYS A 32 5.30 -12.21 -5.79
C LYS A 32 3.83 -12.65 -5.73
N LYS A 33 3.02 -12.06 -4.83
CA LYS A 33 1.58 -12.29 -4.71
C LYS A 33 0.84 -11.43 -5.74
N LYS A 34 0.96 -11.79 -7.02
CA LYS A 34 0.47 -10.99 -8.16
C LYS A 34 -0.99 -10.58 -8.05
N ALA A 35 -1.87 -11.48 -7.57
CA ALA A 35 -3.28 -11.18 -7.39
C ALA A 35 -3.53 -10.05 -6.36
N LEU A 36 -2.87 -10.11 -5.19
CA LEU A 36 -2.95 -9.06 -4.18
C LEU A 36 -2.33 -7.75 -4.66
N LEU A 37 -1.20 -7.83 -5.36
CA LEU A 37 -0.58 -6.64 -5.97
C LEU A 37 -1.54 -5.98 -6.97
N GLN A 38 -2.09 -6.73 -7.91
CA GLN A 38 -3.01 -6.22 -8.92
C GLN A 38 -4.30 -5.70 -8.29
N GLY A 39 -4.84 -6.39 -7.29
CA GLY A 39 -6.00 -5.94 -6.52
C GLY A 39 -5.76 -4.60 -5.83
N LEU A 40 -4.62 -4.44 -5.16
CA LEU A 40 -4.26 -3.16 -4.53
C LEU A 40 -4.09 -2.03 -5.57
N MET A 41 -3.41 -2.30 -6.69
CA MET A 41 -3.24 -1.29 -7.74
C MET A 41 -4.58 -0.89 -8.38
N ALA A 42 -5.48 -1.86 -8.62
CA ALA A 42 -6.82 -1.60 -9.14
C ALA A 42 -7.68 -0.80 -8.13
N LEU A 43 -7.54 -1.10 -6.84
CA LEU A 43 -8.19 -0.36 -5.77
C LEU A 43 -7.76 1.11 -5.77
N THR A 44 -6.46 1.41 -5.85
CA THR A 44 -5.98 2.80 -5.89
C THR A 44 -6.46 3.54 -7.14
N ILE A 45 -6.48 2.88 -8.30
CA ILE A 45 -7.05 3.47 -9.54
C ILE A 45 -8.54 3.79 -9.34
N THR A 46 -9.31 2.90 -8.71
CA THR A 46 -10.73 3.11 -8.42
C THR A 46 -10.95 4.26 -7.43
N CYS A 47 -10.00 4.49 -6.52
CA CYS A 47 -9.96 5.66 -5.64
C CYS A 47 -9.47 6.96 -6.32
N GLY A 48 -9.24 6.94 -7.64
CA GLY A 48 -8.85 8.12 -8.40
C GLY A 48 -7.38 8.48 -8.27
N ALA A 49 -6.49 7.48 -8.15
CA ALA A 49 -5.04 7.66 -8.05
C ALA A 49 -4.48 8.68 -9.06
N ARG A 50 -3.60 9.57 -8.61
CA ARG A 50 -2.95 10.62 -9.42
C ARG A 50 -1.44 10.49 -9.41
N ASP A 51 -0.78 10.86 -10.49
CA ASP A 51 0.68 10.91 -10.51
C ASP A 51 1.21 12.02 -9.57
N PHE A 52 2.32 11.72 -8.89
CA PHE A 52 2.75 12.51 -7.72
C PHE A 52 3.12 13.96 -8.04
N PHE A 53 3.76 14.24 -9.17
CA PHE A 53 4.28 15.58 -9.44
C PHE A 53 3.40 16.41 -10.37
N ASN A 54 2.72 15.78 -11.32
CA ASN A 54 1.87 16.48 -12.29
C ASN A 54 0.37 16.42 -11.92
N GLY A 55 -0.03 15.56 -10.98
CA GLY A 55 -1.41 15.42 -10.53
C GLY A 55 -2.39 14.85 -11.58
N GLU A 56 -1.89 14.38 -12.74
CA GLU A 56 -2.69 13.72 -13.77
C GLU A 56 -3.27 12.42 -13.19
N GLU A 57 -4.57 12.22 -13.40
CA GLU A 57 -5.27 11.00 -12.98
C GLU A 57 -4.76 9.78 -13.75
N LEU A 58 -4.65 8.65 -13.06
CA LEU A 58 -4.30 7.37 -13.65
C LEU A 58 -5.51 6.79 -14.39
N ASN A 59 -5.41 6.75 -15.72
CA ASN A 59 -6.41 6.19 -16.61
C ASN A 59 -5.72 5.48 -17.79
N PRO A 60 -6.44 4.77 -18.67
CA PRO A 60 -5.80 4.03 -19.77
C PRO A 60 -4.92 4.89 -20.68
N ALA A 61 -5.28 6.15 -20.92
CA ALA A 61 -4.49 7.06 -21.76
C ALA A 61 -3.19 7.48 -21.07
N THR A 62 -3.26 7.89 -19.80
CA THR A 62 -2.08 8.29 -19.02
C THR A 62 -1.17 7.11 -18.70
N TYR A 63 -1.73 5.90 -18.54
CA TYR A 63 -0.97 4.67 -18.32
C TYR A 63 0.05 4.41 -19.44
N VAL A 64 -0.39 4.54 -20.70
CA VAL A 64 0.49 4.36 -21.88
C VAL A 64 1.43 5.55 -22.04
N LYS A 65 0.90 6.78 -22.03
CA LYS A 65 1.66 8.03 -22.22
C LYS A 65 2.81 8.16 -21.22
N SER A 66 2.51 7.99 -19.94
CA SER A 66 3.45 8.21 -18.83
C SER A 66 4.21 6.95 -18.41
N LYS A 67 4.01 5.83 -19.12
CA LYS A 67 4.64 4.51 -18.86
C LYS A 67 4.49 4.11 -17.38
N ILE A 68 3.25 4.18 -16.89
CA ILE A 68 2.94 3.99 -15.47
C ILE A 68 3.27 2.56 -15.05
N GLN A 69 3.99 2.44 -13.93
CA GLN A 69 4.34 1.15 -13.32
C GLN A 69 4.25 1.26 -11.80
N SER A 70 4.20 0.11 -11.13
CA SER A 70 4.32 0.08 -9.67
C SER A 70 5.78 0.27 -9.27
N HIS A 71 6.05 1.24 -8.41
CA HIS A 71 7.38 1.55 -7.89
C HIS A 71 7.36 1.64 -6.37
N HIS A 72 8.52 1.46 -5.74
CA HIS A 72 8.65 1.54 -4.29
C HIS A 72 8.52 2.99 -3.80
N LEU A 73 7.77 3.21 -2.71
CA LEU A 73 7.64 4.51 -2.06
C LEU A 73 8.83 4.79 -1.14
N TYR A 74 9.25 3.80 -0.37
CA TYR A 74 10.54 3.76 0.30
C TYR A 74 11.53 3.01 -0.59
N PRO A 75 12.60 3.67 -1.09
CA PRO A 75 13.58 3.02 -1.94
C PRO A 75 14.25 1.84 -1.23
N LYS A 76 14.35 0.70 -1.92
CA LYS A 76 14.90 -0.55 -1.39
C LYS A 76 16.29 -0.38 -0.74
N ALA A 77 17.20 0.32 -1.40
CA ALA A 77 18.55 0.56 -0.88
C ALA A 77 18.53 1.26 0.49
N ARG A 78 17.58 2.17 0.72
CA ARG A 78 17.46 2.92 1.99
C ARG A 78 17.00 2.02 3.13
N LEU A 79 16.07 1.11 2.84
CA LEU A 79 15.59 0.13 3.82
C LEU A 79 16.68 -0.90 4.12
N GLU A 80 17.38 -1.39 3.11
CA GLU A 80 18.51 -2.31 3.29
C GLU A 80 19.64 -1.69 4.15
N ASP A 81 19.93 -0.41 3.96
CA ASP A 81 20.92 0.31 4.78
C ASP A 81 20.44 0.48 6.23
N ALA A 82 19.15 0.75 6.45
CA ALA A 82 18.55 0.81 7.79
C ALA A 82 18.63 -0.55 8.51
N THR A 83 18.34 -1.65 7.81
CA THR A 83 18.48 -3.01 8.36
C THR A 83 19.94 -3.31 8.74
N LYS A 84 20.92 -2.98 7.87
CA LYS A 84 22.36 -3.15 8.17
C LYS A 84 22.81 -2.33 9.38
N ALA A 85 22.21 -1.16 9.58
CA ALA A 85 22.49 -0.28 10.70
C ALA A 85 21.76 -0.70 12.00
N GLY A 86 20.93 -1.75 11.97
CA GLY A 86 20.14 -2.19 13.11
C GLY A 86 18.98 -1.25 13.47
N LEU A 87 18.54 -0.42 12.51
CA LEU A 87 17.47 0.56 12.68
C LEU A 87 16.09 0.05 12.22
N ASP A 88 16.00 -1.21 11.83
CA ASP A 88 14.77 -1.89 11.42
C ASP A 88 14.58 -3.16 12.26
N PRO A 89 14.05 -3.02 13.50
CA PRO A 89 13.90 -4.15 14.42
C PRO A 89 12.85 -5.17 13.95
N GLU A 90 11.84 -4.72 13.20
CA GLU A 90 10.75 -5.56 12.71
C GLU A 90 11.12 -6.32 11.41
N GLY A 91 12.10 -5.83 10.66
CA GLY A 91 12.65 -6.52 9.49
C GLY A 91 11.68 -6.60 8.30
N TYR A 92 10.82 -5.58 8.12
CA TYR A 92 9.84 -5.58 7.04
C TYR A 92 10.53 -5.57 5.67
N SER A 93 10.09 -6.47 4.78
CA SER A 93 10.65 -6.55 3.43
C SER A 93 10.46 -5.24 2.66
N PRO A 94 11.46 -4.76 1.90
CA PRO A 94 11.29 -3.63 0.99
C PRO A 94 10.32 -3.95 -0.14
N ASP A 95 10.09 -5.23 -0.45
CA ASP A 95 9.29 -5.70 -1.59
C ASP A 95 7.80 -5.90 -1.28
N LEU A 96 7.34 -5.40 -0.12
CA LEU A 96 5.93 -5.41 0.29
C LEU A 96 5.05 -4.64 -0.69
N ILE A 97 3.84 -5.14 -0.96
CA ILE A 97 2.88 -4.46 -1.85
C ILE A 97 2.44 -3.11 -1.28
N LEU A 98 2.35 -2.99 0.05
CA LEU A 98 2.03 -1.73 0.74
C LEU A 98 3.13 -0.68 0.58
N ASN A 99 4.34 -1.05 0.18
CA ASN A 99 5.41 -0.10 -0.16
C ASN A 99 5.36 0.33 -1.63
N ARG A 100 4.26 0.11 -2.36
CA ARG A 100 4.21 0.39 -3.81
C ARG A 100 3.12 1.37 -4.21
N ALA A 101 3.39 2.20 -5.20
CA ALA A 101 2.41 3.07 -5.84
C ALA A 101 2.58 3.04 -7.37
N MET A 102 1.48 3.25 -8.10
CA MET A 102 1.53 3.42 -9.54
C MET A 102 1.92 4.86 -9.86
N ILE A 103 3.09 5.06 -10.44
CA ILE A 103 3.57 6.39 -10.84
C ILE A 103 4.18 6.34 -12.24
N GLY A 104 4.24 7.49 -12.91
CA GLY A 104 4.86 7.63 -14.22
C GLY A 104 6.38 7.48 -14.18
N ALA A 105 6.97 7.13 -15.31
CA ALA A 105 8.41 6.89 -15.42
C ALA A 105 9.25 8.13 -15.06
N ASP A 106 8.80 9.33 -15.43
CA ASP A 106 9.52 10.58 -15.11
C ASP A 106 9.38 10.96 -13.63
N THR A 107 8.23 10.67 -13.03
CA THR A 107 8.01 10.80 -11.59
C THR A 107 8.89 9.84 -10.80
N ASN A 108 9.00 8.59 -11.23
CA ASN A 108 9.93 7.63 -10.64
C ASN A 108 11.40 8.10 -10.76
N LYS A 109 11.82 8.65 -11.90
CA LYS A 109 13.16 9.23 -12.05
C LYS A 109 13.39 10.41 -11.11
N ARG A 110 12.38 11.27 -10.94
CA ARG A 110 12.46 12.44 -10.04
C ARG A 110 12.57 12.03 -8.57
N ILE A 111 11.83 11.01 -8.14
CA ILE A 111 11.96 10.43 -6.79
C ILE A 111 13.36 9.81 -6.61
N GLY A 112 13.80 9.00 -7.57
CA GLY A 112 15.10 8.34 -7.51
C GLY A 112 15.29 7.52 -6.23
N ALA A 113 16.40 7.76 -5.51
CA ALA A 113 16.70 7.13 -4.22
C ALA A 113 16.40 8.03 -3.01
N ALA A 114 15.65 9.12 -3.20
CA ALA A 114 15.31 10.04 -2.13
C ALA A 114 14.42 9.35 -1.08
N LYS A 115 14.62 9.72 0.20
CA LYS A 115 13.70 9.32 1.26
C LYS A 115 12.34 10.02 1.09
N PRO A 116 11.25 9.44 1.59
CA PRO A 116 9.91 10.01 1.50
C PRO A 116 9.78 11.48 1.87
N SER A 117 10.23 11.88 3.06
CA SER A 117 10.18 13.29 3.46
C SER A 117 10.78 14.26 2.43
N LYS A 118 11.83 13.84 1.72
CA LYS A 118 12.49 14.68 0.72
C LYS A 118 11.64 14.84 -0.53
N TYR A 119 11.19 13.75 -1.15
CA TYR A 119 10.42 13.88 -2.39
C TYR A 119 9.01 14.43 -2.13
N VAL A 120 8.44 14.24 -0.94
CA VAL A 120 7.16 14.86 -0.59
C VAL A 120 7.34 16.39 -0.48
N ALA A 121 8.41 16.88 0.16
CA ALA A 121 8.73 18.31 0.14
C ALA A 121 8.93 18.83 -1.30
N ASP A 122 9.58 18.05 -2.17
CA ASP A 122 9.72 18.40 -3.59
C ASP A 122 8.38 18.44 -4.34
N MET A 123 7.40 17.62 -3.93
CA MET A 123 6.03 17.67 -4.47
C MET A 123 5.30 18.92 -3.99
N GLU A 124 5.46 19.29 -2.72
CA GLU A 124 4.83 20.50 -2.17
C GLU A 124 5.33 21.77 -2.89
N ALA A 125 6.62 21.80 -3.22
CA ALA A 125 7.22 22.89 -3.97
C ALA A 125 6.63 23.07 -5.38
N THR A 126 5.94 22.08 -5.95
CA THR A 126 5.25 22.24 -7.24
C THR A 126 3.88 22.93 -7.11
N GLY A 127 3.40 23.19 -5.89
CA GLY A 127 2.07 23.74 -5.63
C GLY A 127 0.94 22.74 -5.91
N SER A 128 1.27 21.47 -6.16
CA SER A 128 0.31 20.39 -6.31
C SER A 128 -0.35 20.09 -4.97
N GLY A 129 -1.64 19.73 -4.96
CA GLY A 129 -2.36 19.33 -3.74
C GLY A 129 -1.86 17.99 -3.21
N VAL A 130 -0.65 17.97 -2.61
CA VAL A 130 0.11 16.77 -2.23
C VAL A 130 -0.71 15.82 -1.37
N THR A 131 -1.43 16.36 -0.37
CA THR A 131 -2.28 15.53 0.50
C THR A 131 -3.33 14.77 -0.32
N ALA A 132 -4.07 15.45 -1.20
CA ALA A 132 -5.09 14.81 -2.03
C ALA A 132 -4.49 13.80 -3.02
N ILE A 133 -3.30 14.08 -3.55
CA ILE A 133 -2.56 13.15 -4.40
C ILE A 133 -2.19 11.89 -3.62
N LEU A 134 -1.61 12.01 -2.43
CA LEU A 134 -1.23 10.86 -1.61
C LEU A 134 -2.46 10.08 -1.13
N GLU A 135 -3.53 10.77 -0.74
CA GLU A 135 -4.80 10.14 -0.33
C GLU A 135 -5.44 9.34 -1.46
N SER A 136 -5.31 9.78 -2.72
CA SER A 136 -5.77 9.01 -3.88
C SER A 136 -5.05 7.65 -4.06
N HIS A 137 -3.88 7.49 -3.44
CA HIS A 137 -3.12 6.23 -3.36
C HIS A 137 -3.29 5.50 -2.03
N LEU A 138 -4.25 5.93 -1.22
CA LEU A 138 -4.50 5.44 0.14
C LEU A 138 -3.29 5.65 1.06
N ILE A 139 -2.54 6.74 0.86
CA ILE A 139 -1.36 7.08 1.64
C ILE A 139 -1.67 8.26 2.55
N ASP A 140 -1.38 8.11 3.84
CA ASP A 140 -1.34 9.23 4.76
C ASP A 140 -0.04 10.03 4.58
N LYS A 141 -0.15 11.34 4.35
CA LYS A 141 1.00 12.21 4.12
C LYS A 141 1.96 12.20 5.32
N GLY A 142 1.45 12.39 6.54
CA GLY A 142 2.26 12.45 7.74
C GLY A 142 3.00 11.14 8.02
N ALA A 143 2.32 10.01 7.81
CA ALA A 143 2.93 8.69 7.93
C ALA A 143 4.02 8.44 6.88
N LEU A 144 3.84 8.96 5.67
CA LEU A 144 4.87 8.88 4.63
C LEU A 144 6.07 9.78 4.97
N GLU A 145 5.84 11.03 5.38
CA GLU A 145 6.88 12.03 5.64
C GLU A 145 7.68 11.80 6.91
N CYS A 146 7.16 11.04 7.89
CA CYS A 146 7.90 10.76 9.12
C CYS A 146 9.12 9.83 8.92
N ASP A 147 9.31 9.30 7.71
CA ASP A 147 10.38 8.36 7.33
C ASP A 147 10.43 7.07 8.19
N SER A 148 9.38 6.76 8.95
CA SER A 148 9.24 5.47 9.65
C SER A 148 8.50 4.47 8.77
N TYR A 149 9.24 3.48 8.26
CA TYR A 149 8.69 2.49 7.35
C TYR A 149 7.58 1.64 8.00
N GLU A 150 7.78 1.21 9.24
CA GLU A 150 6.77 0.49 10.01
C GLU A 150 5.49 1.32 10.20
N PHE A 151 5.64 2.57 10.64
CA PHE A 151 4.48 3.44 10.87
C PHE A 151 3.72 3.70 9.55
N PHE A 152 4.45 3.93 8.46
CA PHE A 152 3.87 4.03 7.13
C PHE A 152 3.09 2.78 6.72
N LEU A 153 3.66 1.58 6.90
CA LEU A 153 3.01 0.32 6.54
C LEU A 153 1.71 0.11 7.32
N LYS A 154 1.74 0.33 8.64
CA LYS A 154 0.56 0.20 9.52
C LYS A 154 -0.53 1.22 9.17
N SER A 155 -0.15 2.49 8.97
CA SER A 155 -1.08 3.54 8.57
C SER A 155 -1.74 3.25 7.22
N ARG A 156 -0.94 2.82 6.24
CA ARG A 156 -1.44 2.47 4.91
C ARG A 156 -2.31 1.22 4.91
N LEU A 157 -1.97 0.22 5.72
CA LEU A 157 -2.78 -0.99 5.88
C LEU A 157 -4.22 -0.64 6.29
N VAL A 158 -4.38 0.25 7.28
CA VAL A 158 -5.71 0.70 7.74
C VAL A 158 -6.50 1.34 6.59
N LYS A 159 -5.89 2.25 5.84
CA LYS A 159 -6.56 2.90 4.68
C LYS A 159 -6.93 1.90 3.59
N VAL A 160 -6.05 0.92 3.31
CA VAL A 160 -6.31 -0.14 2.34
C VAL A 160 -7.47 -1.02 2.78
N ILE A 161 -7.51 -1.44 4.05
CA ILE A 161 -8.61 -2.22 4.60
C ILE A 161 -9.92 -1.45 4.45
N GLN A 162 -9.99 -0.21 4.92
CA GLN A 162 -11.19 0.63 4.82
C GLN A 162 -11.68 0.77 3.37
N ALA A 163 -10.75 0.93 2.42
CA ALA A 163 -11.10 1.00 1.01
C ALA A 163 -11.62 -0.35 0.46
N ILE A 164 -11.01 -1.48 0.83
CA ILE A 164 -11.50 -2.82 0.45
C ILE A 164 -12.93 -3.02 0.99
N GLU A 165 -13.15 -2.77 2.28
CA GLU A 165 -14.45 -2.95 2.91
C GLU A 165 -15.52 -2.05 2.28
N SER A 166 -15.17 -0.80 1.99
CA SER A 166 -16.07 0.14 1.32
C SER A 166 -16.43 -0.26 -0.12
N GLN A 167 -15.52 -0.91 -0.85
CA GLN A 167 -15.74 -1.29 -2.26
C GLN A 167 -16.38 -2.67 -2.41
N THR A 168 -16.15 -3.58 -1.44
CA THR A 168 -16.62 -4.97 -1.51
C THR A 168 -17.82 -5.25 -0.61
N GLY A 169 -18.07 -4.41 0.40
CA GLY A 169 -19.07 -4.65 1.43
C GLY A 169 -18.71 -5.78 2.42
N LYS A 170 -17.50 -6.33 2.31
CA LYS A 170 -17.01 -7.41 3.17
C LYS A 170 -16.05 -6.88 4.21
N THR A 171 -16.14 -7.42 5.42
CA THR A 171 -15.18 -7.14 6.50
C THR A 171 -13.87 -7.88 6.25
N VAL A 172 -12.75 -7.18 6.45
CA VAL A 172 -11.42 -7.80 6.44
C VAL A 172 -11.10 -8.30 7.84
N GLU A 173 -10.63 -9.55 7.94
CA GLU A 173 -10.21 -10.08 9.23
C GLU A 173 -9.02 -9.29 9.80
N ALA A 174 -9.13 -8.86 11.05
CA ALA A 174 -8.12 -8.06 11.74
C ALA A 174 -6.81 -8.83 11.93
N LEU A 175 -5.74 -8.10 12.29
CA LEU A 175 -4.44 -8.71 12.59
C LEU A 175 -4.58 -9.76 13.69
N THR A 176 -4.01 -10.94 13.47
CA THR A 176 -3.99 -11.98 14.51
C THR A 176 -2.93 -11.60 15.52
N ILE A 177 -3.33 -11.22 16.74
CA ILE A 177 -2.37 -11.07 17.83
C ILE A 177 -1.92 -12.49 18.19
N LYS A 178 -0.71 -12.86 17.78
CA LYS A 178 -0.03 -14.02 18.37
C LYS A 178 0.39 -13.61 19.78
N GLU A 179 -0.36 -14.06 20.79
CA GLU A 179 0.13 -14.02 22.16
C GLU A 179 1.47 -14.78 22.18
N GLY A 180 2.51 -14.11 22.68
CA GLY A 180 3.83 -14.71 22.84
C GLY A 180 3.70 -15.96 23.72
N GLY A 181 4.28 -17.07 23.26
CA GLY A 181 4.30 -18.32 24.01
C GLY A 181 4.81 -18.09 25.42
N SER A 182 3.99 -18.51 26.39
CA SER A 182 4.32 -18.61 27.80
C SER A 182 5.66 -19.32 27.99
N ALA A 183 6.52 -18.70 28.78
CA ALA A 183 7.72 -19.31 29.32
C ALA A 183 7.33 -20.38 30.34
N ASP A 184 7.37 -21.65 29.94
CA ASP A 184 7.46 -22.79 30.85
C ASP A 184 8.63 -23.68 30.41
N ASP A 185 9.84 -23.24 30.75
CA ASP A 185 10.98 -24.13 30.89
C ASP A 185 11.62 -23.88 32.26
N GLN A 186 11.03 -24.49 33.29
CA GLN A 186 11.67 -24.66 34.57
C GLN A 186 12.39 -26.02 34.54
N PRO A 187 13.73 -26.06 34.70
CA PRO A 187 14.40 -27.33 34.84
C PRO A 187 14.00 -27.97 36.17
N ALA A 188 13.42 -29.17 36.09
CA ALA A 188 13.24 -30.04 37.24
C ALA A 188 14.62 -30.43 37.77
N ILE A 189 14.93 -29.92 38.95
CA ILE A 189 16.05 -30.36 39.79
C ILE A 189 15.57 -31.60 40.54
N ALA A 190 16.12 -32.77 40.20
CA ALA A 190 16.23 -33.95 41.07
C ALA A 190 17.35 -34.85 40.57
#